data_AF-A0A926T417-F1
#
_entry.id   AF-A0A926T417-F1
#
_cell.length_a   1.000
_cell.length_b   1.000
_cell.length_c   1.000
_cell.angle_alpha   90.00
_cell.angle_beta   90.00
_cell.angle_gamma   90.00
#
_symmetry.space_group_name_H-M   'P 1'
#
loop_
_entity.id
_entity.type
_entity.pdbx_description
1 polymer ?
#
loop_
_entity_poly.entity_id
_entity_poly.type
_entity_poly.pdbx_seq_one_letter_code
_entity_poly.pdbx_strand_id
1 'polypeptide(L)'
;MLNPNLPEPDLLKTVLQPLLEDFQYWFGRSRSLLETQEISFLGTEGQADLLARVVQAQQEVSTAKMLLNATDGKVGVEMEVLMPWHKLLTECWQVSMRNRMEKSNNAQPPQVG
;
A
#
# COMPACT_ATOMS: atom_id res chain seq x y z
N MET A 1 -10.35 4.31 20.11
CA MET A 1 -11.80 4.33 20.36
C MET A 1 -12.35 5.57 19.67
N LEU A 2 -13.30 5.41 18.73
CA LEU A 2 -13.96 6.53 18.05
C LEU A 2 -14.91 7.22 19.03
N ASN A 3 -14.79 8.55 19.20
CA ASN A 3 -15.70 9.31 20.05
C ASN A 3 -16.95 9.72 19.22
N PRO A 4 -18.15 9.22 19.53
CA PRO A 4 -19.35 9.47 18.73
C PRO A 4 -19.86 10.92 18.78
N ASN A 5 -19.26 11.79 19.61
CA ASN A 5 -19.64 13.20 19.76
C ASN A 5 -18.75 14.19 19.00
N LEU A 6 -17.87 13.73 18.10
CA LEU A 6 -17.07 14.64 17.28
C LEU A 6 -17.92 15.25 16.16
N PRO A 7 -17.75 16.54 15.85
CA PRO A 7 -18.23 17.11 14.60
C PRO A 7 -17.75 16.26 13.42
N GLU A 8 -18.62 16.03 12.43
CA GLU A 8 -18.32 15.20 11.24
C GLU A 8 -16.95 15.51 10.56
N PRO A 9 -16.48 16.77 10.49
CA PRO A 9 -15.14 17.10 9.97
C PRO A 9 -13.99 16.57 10.83
N ASP A 10 -14.14 16.55 12.15
CA ASP A 10 -13.12 16.06 13.08
C ASP A 10 -13.07 14.52 13.08
N LEU A 11 -14.23 13.88 12.92
CA LEU A 11 -14.31 12.43 12.72
C LEU A 11 -13.56 12.02 11.45
N LEU A 12 -13.77 12.75 10.34
CA LEU A 12 -13.14 12.46 9.06
C LEU A 12 -11.61 12.58 9.15
N LYS A 13 -11.09 13.62 9.81
CA LYS A 13 -9.64 13.73 10.11
C LYS A 13 -9.11 12.54 10.91
N THR A 14 -9.78 12.18 12.00
CA THR A 14 -9.31 11.12 12.91
C THR A 14 -9.25 9.74 12.27
N VAL A 15 -9.97 9.51 11.16
CA VAL A 15 -9.96 8.24 10.42
C VAL A 15 -9.12 8.33 9.16
N LEU A 16 -9.33 9.37 8.35
CA LEU A 16 -8.73 9.47 7.03
C LEU A 16 -7.24 9.77 7.11
N GLN A 17 -6.80 10.61 8.04
CA GLN A 17 -5.37 10.94 8.13
C GLN A 17 -4.51 9.71 8.50
N PRO A 18 -4.83 8.92 9.54
CA PRO A 18 -4.12 7.66 9.79
C PRO A 18 -4.19 6.68 8.62
N LEU A 19 -5.35 6.59 7.95
CA LEU A 19 -5.51 5.70 6.80
C LEU A 19 -4.58 6.06 5.63
N LEU A 20 -4.46 7.35 5.32
CA LEU A 20 -3.53 7.82 4.27
C LEU A 20 -2.06 7.58 4.68
N GLU A 21 -1.74 7.68 5.96
CA GLU A 21 -0.42 7.34 6.50
C GLU A 21 -0.11 5.86 6.35
N ASP A 22 -1.07 4.98 6.63
CA ASP A 22 -0.95 3.55 6.41
C ASP A 22 -0.70 3.24 4.94
N PHE A 23 -1.48 3.82 4.02
CA PHE A 23 -1.24 3.64 2.58
C PHE A 23 0.17 4.06 2.18
N GLN A 24 0.63 5.22 2.64
CA GLN A 24 1.97 5.72 2.32
C GLN A 24 3.06 4.76 2.81
N TYR A 25 2.94 4.31 4.06
CA TYR A 25 3.90 3.37 4.67
C TYR A 25 3.94 2.05 3.90
N TRP A 26 2.77 1.45 3.63
CA TRP A 26 2.71 0.15 2.99
C TRP A 26 3.14 0.19 1.53
N PHE A 27 2.77 1.21 0.78
CA PHE A 27 3.30 1.37 -0.58
C PHE A 27 4.82 1.60 -0.57
N GLY A 28 5.36 2.33 0.42
CA GLY A 28 6.82 2.47 0.59
C GLY A 28 7.50 1.13 0.78
N ARG A 29 6.91 0.25 1.60
CA ARG A 29 7.41 -1.10 1.81
C ARG A 29 7.33 -1.96 0.54
N SER A 30 6.20 -1.91 -0.17
CA SER A 30 6.00 -2.65 -1.43
C SER A 30 6.98 -2.21 -2.51
N ARG A 31 7.17 -0.90 -2.66
CA ARG A 31 8.17 -0.32 -3.57
C ARG A 31 9.56 -0.82 -3.26
N SER A 32 9.99 -0.73 -1.98
CA SER A 32 11.31 -1.20 -1.57
C SER A 32 11.50 -2.69 -1.88
N LEU A 33 10.48 -3.54 -1.68
CA LEU A 33 10.53 -4.94 -2.08
C LEU A 33 10.75 -5.10 -3.60
N LEU A 34 9.96 -4.39 -4.40
CA LEU A 34 9.97 -4.47 -5.87
C LEU A 34 11.23 -3.86 -6.50
N GLU A 35 11.90 -2.92 -5.84
CA GLU A 35 13.15 -2.34 -6.33
C GLU A 35 14.39 -3.16 -5.93
N THR A 36 14.34 -3.88 -4.81
CA THR A 36 15.53 -4.51 -4.22
C THR A 36 15.59 -6.03 -4.38
N GLN A 37 14.47 -6.67 -4.72
CA GLN A 37 14.40 -8.12 -4.84
C GLN A 37 13.89 -8.50 -6.23
N GLU A 38 14.52 -9.51 -6.82
CA GLU A 38 13.96 -10.19 -7.97
C GLU A 38 12.78 -11.07 -7.50
N ILE A 39 11.63 -10.91 -8.15
CA ILE A 39 10.41 -11.69 -7.89
C ILE A 39 10.14 -12.57 -9.11
N SER A 40 10.76 -13.74 -9.15
CA SER A 40 10.82 -14.59 -10.35
C SER A 40 9.45 -14.95 -10.94
N PHE A 41 8.41 -15.16 -10.12
CA PHE A 41 7.08 -15.49 -10.62
C PHE A 41 6.33 -14.32 -11.29
N LEU A 42 6.74 -13.08 -11.04
CA LEU A 42 6.21 -11.91 -11.76
C LEU A 42 6.93 -11.69 -13.09
N GLY A 43 8.19 -12.10 -13.17
CA GLY A 43 9.09 -11.72 -14.26
C GLY A 43 9.37 -10.22 -14.29
N THR A 44 10.29 -9.80 -15.17
CA THR A 44 10.74 -8.40 -15.25
C THR A 44 9.61 -7.44 -15.60
N GLU A 45 8.78 -7.76 -16.60
CA GLU A 45 7.69 -6.88 -17.04
C GLU A 45 6.60 -6.75 -15.98
N GLY A 46 6.17 -7.86 -15.38
CA GLY A 46 5.15 -7.85 -14.34
C GLY A 46 5.60 -7.13 -13.07
N GLN A 47 6.88 -7.29 -12.69
CA GLN A 47 7.47 -6.55 -11.57
C GLN A 47 7.58 -5.05 -11.87
N ALA A 48 7.96 -4.66 -13.09
CA ALA A 48 8.02 -3.26 -13.50
C ALA A 48 6.63 -2.60 -13.55
N ASP A 49 5.61 -3.30 -14.06
CA ASP A 49 4.23 -2.83 -14.06
C ASP A 49 3.71 -2.60 -12.64
N LEU A 50 3.88 -3.57 -11.75
CA LEU A 50 3.45 -3.46 -10.37
C LEU A 50 4.17 -2.31 -9.65
N LEU A 51 5.48 -2.16 -9.88
CA LEU A 51 6.27 -1.06 -9.34
C LEU A 51 5.74 0.30 -9.83
N ALA A 52 5.46 0.44 -11.13
CA ALA A 52 4.93 1.68 -11.68
C ALA A 52 3.57 2.06 -11.05
N ARG A 53 2.67 1.08 -10.88
CA ARG A 53 1.38 1.29 -10.21
C ARG A 53 1.55 1.69 -8.74
N VAL A 54 2.49 1.08 -8.02
CA VAL A 54 2.80 1.46 -6.63
C VAL A 54 3.34 2.88 -6.55
N VAL A 55 4.28 3.28 -7.41
CA VAL A 55 4.84 4.64 -7.42
C VAL A 55 3.75 5.68 -7.72
N GLN A 56 2.87 5.39 -8.69
CA GLN A 56 1.74 6.25 -9.00
C GLN A 56 0.80 6.42 -7.80
N ALA A 57 0.39 5.32 -7.17
CA ALA A 57 -0.47 5.37 -6.00
C ALA A 57 0.16 6.12 -4.82
N GLN A 58 1.49 6.01 -4.62
CA GLN A 58 2.19 6.81 -3.60
C GLN A 58 2.06 8.32 -3.86
N GLN A 59 2.19 8.74 -5.12
CA GLN A 59 2.06 10.15 -5.48
C GLN A 59 0.64 10.66 -5.26
N GLU A 60 -0.37 9.84 -5.59
CA GLU A 60 -1.78 10.16 -5.37
C GLU A 60 -2.10 10.28 -3.87
N VAL A 61 -1.67 9.32 -3.05
CA VAL A 61 -1.85 9.35 -1.59
C VAL A 61 -1.14 10.56 -0.97
N SER A 62 0.07 10.87 -1.40
CA SER A 62 0.80 12.07 -0.97
C SER A 62 0.02 13.35 -1.30
N THR A 63 -0.54 13.42 -2.50
CA THR A 63 -1.37 14.56 -2.94
C THR A 63 -2.64 14.68 -2.12
N ALA A 64 -3.36 13.58 -1.90
CA ALA A 64 -4.55 13.55 -1.05
C ALA A 64 -4.24 14.00 0.38
N LYS A 65 -3.11 13.55 0.96
CA LYS A 65 -2.66 13.96 2.29
C LYS A 65 -2.35 15.45 2.35
N MET A 66 -1.69 16.00 1.33
CA MET A 66 -1.43 17.44 1.23
C MET A 66 -2.73 18.25 1.17
N LEU A 67 -3.70 17.83 0.35
CA LEU A 67 -5.00 18.50 0.23
C LEU A 67 -5.81 18.43 1.52
N LEU A 68 -5.84 17.27 2.18
CA LEU A 68 -6.49 17.10 3.49
C LEU A 68 -5.90 18.08 4.51
N ASN A 69 -4.57 18.20 4.57
CA ASN A 69 -3.91 19.12 5.48
C ASN A 69 -4.13 20.59 5.12
N ALA A 70 -4.01 20.95 3.84
CA ALA A 70 -4.16 22.32 3.35
C ALA A 70 -5.59 22.87 3.53
N THR A 71 -6.58 21.98 3.64
CA THR A 71 -7.99 22.34 3.81
C THR A 71 -8.45 22.25 5.28
N ASP A 72 -7.53 22.07 6.24
CA ASP A 72 -7.86 21.76 7.63
C ASP A 72 -8.88 20.62 7.72
N GLY A 73 -8.68 19.56 6.94
CA GLY A 73 -9.53 18.36 6.87
C GLY A 73 -10.98 18.60 6.47
N LYS A 74 -11.29 19.75 5.87
CA LYS A 74 -12.64 20.08 5.38
C LYS A 74 -12.97 19.35 4.08
N VAL A 75 -11.97 18.83 3.37
CA VAL A 75 -12.15 18.05 2.15
C VAL A 75 -11.75 16.59 2.42
N GLY A 76 -12.69 15.67 2.21
CA GLY A 76 -12.45 14.23 2.30
C GLY A 76 -11.91 13.64 1.00
N VAL A 77 -11.55 12.35 1.06
CA VAL A 77 -11.22 11.56 -0.12
C VAL A 77 -12.41 10.67 -0.45
N GLU A 78 -12.87 10.70 -1.69
CA GLU A 78 -13.99 9.88 -2.13
C GLU A 78 -13.63 8.39 -2.11
N MET A 79 -14.62 7.54 -1.80
CA MET A 79 -14.44 6.08 -1.77
C MET A 79 -13.96 5.52 -3.11
N GLU A 80 -14.34 6.15 -4.23
CA GLU A 80 -13.90 5.76 -5.57
C GLU A 80 -12.38 5.89 -5.77
N VAL A 81 -11.73 6.77 -5.01
CA VAL A 81 -10.27 6.94 -5.01
C VAL A 81 -9.58 5.95 -4.06
N LEU A 82 -10.19 5.64 -2.91
CA LEU A 82 -9.63 4.74 -1.90
C LEU A 82 -9.62 3.27 -2.37
N MET A 83 -10.64 2.84 -3.11
CA MET A 83 -10.79 1.44 -3.52
C MET A 83 -9.68 0.92 -4.43
N PRO A 84 -9.23 1.67 -5.47
CA PRO A 84 -8.04 1.32 -6.24
C PRO A 84 -6.79 1.12 -5.37
N TRP A 85 -6.53 2.02 -4.42
CA TRP A 85 -5.36 1.90 -3.53
C TRP A 85 -5.45 0.66 -2.64
N HIS A 86 -6.62 0.36 -2.09
CA HIS A 86 -6.84 -0.85 -1.28
C HIS A 86 -6.60 -2.13 -2.09
N LYS A 87 -7.09 -2.19 -3.33
CA LYS A 87 -6.87 -3.34 -4.23
C LYS A 87 -5.38 -3.53 -4.53
N LEU A 88 -4.68 -2.44 -4.87
CA LEU A 88 -3.24 -2.48 -5.14
C LEU A 88 -2.44 -2.91 -3.91
N LEU A 89 -2.80 -2.42 -2.72
CA LEU A 89 -2.18 -2.83 -1.47
C LEU A 89 -2.35 -4.33 -1.23
N THR A 90 -3.56 -4.86 -1.47
CA THR A 90 -3.86 -6.29 -1.33
C THR A 90 -3.02 -7.13 -2.30
N GLU A 91 -2.89 -6.70 -3.55
CA GLU A 91 -2.03 -7.35 -4.55
C GLU A 91 -0.56 -7.38 -4.11
N CYS A 92 -0.03 -6.24 -3.63
CA CYS A 92 1.34 -6.16 -3.12
C CYS A 92 1.58 -7.11 -1.93
N TRP A 93 0.59 -7.26 -1.06
CA TRP A 93 0.65 -8.21 0.05
C TRP A 93 0.69 -9.65 -0.43
N GLN A 94 -0.16 -10.03 -1.39
CA GLN A 94 -0.15 -11.38 -1.98
C GLN A 94 1.21 -11.69 -2.62
N VAL A 95 1.76 -10.73 -3.38
CA VAL A 95 3.10 -10.84 -3.97
C VAL A 95 4.17 -11.04 -2.90
N SER A 96 4.12 -10.22 -1.84
CA SER A 96 5.06 -10.31 -0.72
C SER A 96 5.00 -11.65 0.00
N MET A 97 3.79 -12.16 0.26
CA MET A 97 3.58 -13.45 0.91
C MET A 97 4.10 -14.60 0.05
N ARG A 98 3.73 -14.63 -1.24
CA ARG A 98 4.18 -15.66 -2.17
C ARG A 98 5.70 -15.65 -2.34
N ASN A 99 6.31 -14.48 -2.49
CA ASN A 99 7.77 -14.36 -2.61
C ASN A 99 8.49 -14.92 -1.36
N ARG A 100 7.95 -14.71 -0.15
CA ARG A 100 8.50 -15.31 1.07
C ARG A 100 8.37 -16.84 1.08
N MET A 101 7.23 -17.37 0.62
CA MET A 101 7.00 -18.82 0.54
C MET A 101 7.94 -19.51 -0.46
N GLU A 102 8.15 -18.92 -1.63
CA GLU A 102 9.09 -19.46 -2.62
C GLU A 102 10.53 -19.43 -2.09
N LYS A 103 10.92 -18.37 -1.38
CA LYS A 103 12.24 -18.28 -0.74
C LYS A 103 12.43 -19.27 0.41
N SER A 104 11.40 -19.52 1.22
CA SER A 104 11.48 -20.53 2.28
C SER A 104 11.57 -21.95 1.72
N ASN A 105 10.82 -22.25 0.65
CA ASN A 105 10.87 -23.57 0.03
C ASN A 105 12.22 -23.84 -0.65
N ASN A 106 12.84 -22.82 -1.25
CA ASN A 106 14.14 -22.95 -1.89
C ASN A 106 15.33 -23.02 -0.90
N ALA A 107 15.09 -22.73 0.38
CA ALA A 107 16.08 -22.83 1.45
C ALA A 107 16.10 -24.22 2.13
N GLN A 108 15.25 -25.16 1.71
CA GLN A 108 15.25 -26.53 2.23
C GLN A 108 16.43 -27.32 1.62
N PRO A 109 17.35 -27.90 2.42
CA PRO A 109 18.46 -28.69 1.89
C PRO A 109 17.95 -29.95 1.16
N PRO A 110 18.68 -30.45 0.14
CA PRO A 110 18.30 -31.69 -0.56
C PRO A 110 18.21 -32.83 0.45
N GLN A 111 17.03 -33.44 0.51
CA GLN A 111 16.79 -34.69 1.25
C GLN A 111 17.58 -35.78 0.51
N VAL A 112 18.73 -36.18 1.06
CA VAL A 112 19.52 -37.30 0.55
C VAL A 112 18.81 -38.58 0.98
N GLY A 113 18.31 -39.35 0.02
CA GLY A 113 17.73 -40.69 0.20
C GLY A 113 18.31 -41.64 -0.82
#